data_AF-A0A397LKE6-F1
#
_entry.id   AF-A0A397LKE6-F1
#
_cell.length_a   1.000
_cell.length_b   1.000
_cell.length_c   1.000
_cell.angle_alpha   90.00
_cell.angle_beta   90.00
_cell.angle_gamma   90.00
#
_symmetry.space_group_name_H-M   'P 1'
#
loop_
_entity.id
_entity.type
_entity.pdbx_description
1 polymer ?
#
loop_
_entity_poly.entity_id
_entity_poly.type
_entity_poly.pdbx_seq_one_letter_code
_entity_poly.pdbx_strand_id
1 'polypeptide(L)'
;MDANLSLFNQINSLSYWFIYESNYKSSVVLDAEKDSYFVKIKKGKQHLYTYHINDFSKKNKRFLQFELIAVVNSLLHIKETIVQRQRTSA
;
A
#
# COMPACT_ATOMS: atom_id res chain seq x y z
N MET A 1 -12.55 5.88 15.85
CA MET A 1 -11.91 6.58 14.71
C MET A 1 -10.64 5.84 14.27
N ASP A 2 -10.38 4.68 14.90
CA ASP A 2 -9.05 4.07 15.03
C ASP A 2 -8.76 3.00 13.96
N ALA A 3 -9.80 2.41 13.38
CA ALA A 3 -9.65 1.35 12.39
C ALA A 3 -8.94 1.85 11.11
N ASN A 4 -9.35 3.02 10.58
CA ASN A 4 -8.71 3.59 9.39
C ASN A 4 -7.28 4.04 9.68
N LEU A 5 -7.03 4.64 10.85
CA LEU A 5 -5.68 5.04 11.27
C LEU A 5 -4.74 3.83 11.37
N SER A 6 -5.23 2.72 11.95
CA SER A 6 -4.49 1.45 11.98
C SER A 6 -4.16 0.94 10.57
N LEU A 7 -5.12 1.01 9.63
CA LEU A 7 -4.88 0.59 8.25
C LEU A 7 -3.85 1.48 7.55
N PHE A 8 -3.88 2.80 7.75
CA PHE A 8 -2.84 3.69 7.22
C PHE A 8 -1.45 3.35 7.78
N ASN A 9 -1.36 3.10 9.10
CA ASN A 9 -0.11 2.70 9.74
C ASN A 9 0.41 1.37 9.18
N GLN A 10 -0.47 0.42 8.89
CA GLN A 10 -0.11 -0.85 8.24
C GLN A 10 0.41 -0.63 6.82
N ILE A 11 -0.28 0.18 6.00
CA ILE A 11 0.18 0.52 4.64
C ILE A 11 1.55 1.20 4.66
N ASN A 12 1.75 2.14 5.59
CA ASN A 12 3.04 2.82 5.76
C ASN A 12 4.15 1.85 6.19
N SER A 13 3.88 0.98 7.17
CA SER A 13 4.84 -0.02 7.63
C SER A 13 5.24 -1.00 6.51
N LEU A 14 4.27 -1.47 5.72
CA LEU A 14 4.54 -2.32 4.56
C LEU A 14 5.34 -1.58 3.49
N SER A 15 5.04 -0.30 3.27
CA SER A 15 5.76 0.56 2.34
C SER A 15 7.23 0.73 2.72
N TYR A 16 7.50 0.96 4.01
CA TYR A 16 8.86 0.98 4.52
C TYR A 16 9.56 -0.37 4.34
N TRP A 17 8.89 -1.48 4.67
CA TRP A 17 9.45 -2.81 4.44
C TRP A 17 9.84 -3.03 2.97
N PHE A 18 9.00 -2.63 2.01
CA PHE A 18 9.33 -2.74 0.59
C PHE A 18 10.58 -1.95 0.21
N ILE A 19 10.78 -0.77 0.80
CA ILE A 19 11.93 0.11 0.47
C ILE A 19 13.23 -0.41 1.09
N TYR A 20 13.17 -0.85 2.36
CA TYR A 20 14.38 -1.18 3.13
C TYR A 20 14.76 -2.66 3.05
N GLU A 21 13.77 -3.55 3.14
CA GLU A 21 13.99 -5.00 3.23
C GLU A 21 13.89 -5.69 1.85
N SER A 22 13.65 -4.92 0.79
CA SER A 22 13.53 -5.46 -0.56
C SER A 22 14.05 -4.48 -1.62
N ASN A 23 14.39 -4.98 -2.81
CA ASN A 23 14.78 -4.14 -3.95
C ASN A 23 13.57 -3.51 -4.68
N TYR A 24 12.48 -3.24 -3.95
CA TYR A 24 11.23 -2.68 -4.48
C TYR A 24 11.15 -1.21 -4.06
N LYS A 25 10.45 -0.40 -4.84
CA LYS A 25 10.18 1.00 -4.50
C LYS A 25 8.70 1.11 -4.15
N SER A 26 8.39 1.62 -2.96
CA SER A 26 7.04 2.01 -2.55
C SER A 26 6.90 3.53 -2.58
N SER A 27 5.69 4.01 -2.88
CA SER A 27 5.30 5.41 -2.77
C SER A 27 3.87 5.46 -2.24
N VAL A 28 3.70 6.15 -1.12
CA VAL A 28 2.40 6.43 -0.50
C VAL A 28 2.27 7.94 -0.42
N VAL A 29 1.21 8.49 -1.00
CA VAL A 29 0.99 9.92 -1.07
C VAL A 29 -0.45 10.22 -0.68
N LEU A 30 -0.63 11.13 0.27
CA LEU A 30 -1.90 11.79 0.54
C LEU A 30 -1.81 13.18 -0.07
N ASP A 31 -2.50 13.40 -1.18
CA ASP A 31 -2.55 14.66 -1.89
C ASP A 31 -3.80 15.44 -1.44
N ALA A 32 -3.59 16.44 -0.58
CA ALA A 32 -4.66 17.27 -0.05
C ALA A 32 -5.23 18.24 -1.11
N GLU A 33 -4.44 18.63 -2.11
CA GLU A 33 -4.91 19.52 -3.19
C GLU A 33 -5.87 18.77 -4.12
N LYS A 34 -5.57 17.51 -4.40
CA LYS A 34 -6.41 16.64 -5.25
C LYS A 34 -7.43 15.82 -4.48
N ASP A 35 -7.47 15.96 -3.15
CA ASP A 35 -8.28 15.12 -2.25
C ASP A 35 -8.14 13.63 -2.56
N SER A 36 -6.91 13.16 -2.70
CA SER A 36 -6.64 11.80 -3.14
C SER A 36 -5.56 11.09 -2.33
N TYR A 37 -5.71 9.77 -2.23
CA TYR A 37 -4.74 8.90 -1.58
C TYR A 37 -4.23 7.86 -2.57
N PHE A 38 -2.90 7.74 -2.65
CA PHE A 38 -2.23 6.96 -3.68
C PHE A 38 -1.19 6.02 -3.07
N VAL A 39 -1.17 4.78 -3.55
CA VAL A 39 -0.19 3.76 -3.18
C VAL A 39 0.38 3.12 -4.45
N LYS A 40 1.70 3.05 -4.56
CA LYS A 40 2.39 2.46 -5.71
C LYS A 40 3.59 1.62 -5.30
N ILE A 41 3.63 0.38 -5.77
CA ILE A 41 4.76 -0.54 -5.63
C ILE A 41 5.34 -0.86 -7.00
N LYS A 42 6.66 -0.75 -7.15
CA LYS A 42 7.39 -1.08 -8.38
C LYS A 42 8.69 -1.83 -8.11
N LYS A 43 9.12 -2.66 -9.05
CA LYS A 43 10.44 -3.29 -9.07
C LYS A 43 11.16 -2.91 -10.37
N GLY A 44 12.23 -2.12 -10.27
CA GLY A 44 12.85 -1.53 -11.45
C GLY A 44 11.86 -0.70 -12.28
N LYS A 45 11.63 -1.10 -13.53
CA LYS A 45 10.67 -0.47 -14.46
C LYS A 45 9.25 -1.06 -14.36
N GLN A 46 9.06 -2.19 -13.67
CA GLN A 46 7.77 -2.89 -13.61
C GLN A 46 6.90 -2.33 -12.49
N HIS A 47 5.66 -1.95 -12.81
CA HIS A 47 4.63 -1.64 -11.83
C HIS A 47 3.96 -2.93 -11.36
N LEU A 48 3.94 -3.12 -10.05
CA LEU A 48 3.41 -4.34 -9.42
C LEU A 48 2.07 -4.09 -8.76
N TYR A 49 1.91 -2.89 -8.21
CA TYR A 49 0.66 -2.47 -7.61
C TYR A 49 0.53 -0.96 -7.74
N THR A 50 -0.68 -0.51 -8.06
CA THR A 50 -1.04 0.91 -8.05
C THR A 50 -2.49 0.99 -7.64
N TYR A 51 -2.76 1.81 -6.63
CA TYR A 51 -4.09 2.04 -6.14
C TYR A 51 -4.28 3.52 -5.87
N HIS A 52 -5.45 4.03 -6.26
CA HIS A 52 -5.78 5.44 -6.18
C HIS A 52 -7.20 5.59 -5.64
N ILE A 53 -7.32 6.30 -4.53
CA ILE A 53 -8.58 6.67 -3.90
C ILE A 53 -8.82 8.14 -4.23
N ASN A 54 -9.81 8.41 -5.08
CA ASN A 54 -10.32 9.77 -5.33
C ASN A 54 -11.34 10.18 -4.28
N ASP A 55 -11.55 11.49 -4.16
CA ASP A 55 -12.53 12.12 -3.26
C ASP A 55 -12.42 11.56 -1.83
N PHE A 56 -11.18 11.46 -1.36
CA PHE A 56 -10.82 10.78 -0.12
C PHE A 56 -11.58 11.34 1.09
N SER A 57 -11.69 12.67 1.19
CA SER A 57 -12.41 13.35 2.27
C SER A 57 -13.93 13.14 2.22
N LYS A 58 -14.49 12.91 1.02
CA LYS A 58 -15.93 12.76 0.79
C LYS A 58 -16.41 11.32 0.84
N LYS A 59 -15.49 10.35 0.87
CA LYS A 59 -15.85 8.93 0.88
C LYS A 59 -16.54 8.53 2.18
N ASN A 60 -17.55 7.67 2.02
CA ASN A 60 -18.19 7.02 3.15
C ASN A 60 -17.15 6.19 3.92
N LYS A 61 -17.09 6.37 5.25
CA LYS A 61 -16.08 5.78 6.13
C LYS A 61 -15.97 4.26 6.00
N ARG A 62 -17.09 3.55 5.79
CA ARG A 62 -17.09 2.08 5.62
C ARG A 62 -16.47 1.68 4.29
N PHE A 63 -16.85 2.37 3.21
CA PHE A 63 -16.26 2.11 1.88
C PHE A 63 -14.76 2.41 1.88
N LEU A 64 -14.35 3.53 2.47
CA LEU A 64 -12.93 3.84 2.64
C LEU A 64 -12.21 2.74 3.43
N GLN A 65 -12.81 2.26 4.52
CA GLN A 65 -12.23 1.16 5.30
C GLN A 65 -12.07 -0.12 4.47
N PHE A 66 -13.08 -0.49 3.66
CA PHE A 66 -12.99 -1.65 2.77
C PHE A 66 -11.86 -1.51 1.75
N GLU A 67 -11.73 -0.33 1.13
CA GLU A 67 -10.66 -0.05 0.18
C GLU A 67 -9.28 -0.13 0.85
N LEU A 68 -9.12 0.45 2.04
CA LEU A 68 -7.87 0.38 2.80
C LEU A 68 -7.52 -1.06 3.19
N ILE A 69 -8.50 -1.88 3.60
CA ILE A 69 -8.29 -3.32 3.86
C ILE A 69 -7.82 -4.03 2.58
N ALA A 70 -8.45 -3.76 1.44
CA ALA A 70 -8.05 -4.35 0.16
C ALA A 70 -6.61 -3.96 -0.22
N VAL A 71 -6.21 -2.71 0.04
CA VAL A 71 -4.82 -2.26 -0.14
C VAL A 71 -3.88 -3.03 0.77
N VAL A 72 -4.15 -3.09 2.08
CA VAL A 72 -3.32 -3.83 3.04
C VAL A 72 -3.13 -5.29 2.62
N ASN A 73 -4.22 -5.98 2.27
CA ASN A 73 -4.17 -7.38 1.85
C ASN A 73 -3.35 -7.57 0.56
N SER A 74 -3.49 -6.65 -0.40
CA SER A 74 -2.70 -6.67 -1.64
C SER A 74 -1.21 -6.51 -1.35
N LEU A 75 -0.85 -5.57 -0.47
CA LEU A 75 0.53 -5.34 -0.05
C LEU A 75 1.09 -6.55 0.73
N LEU A 76 0.32 -7.14 1.64
CA LEU A 76 0.75 -8.35 2.36
C LEU A 76 1.04 -9.50 1.39
N HIS A 77 0.16 -9.74 0.42
CA HIS A 77 0.37 -10.78 -0.58
C HIS A 77 1.64 -10.55 -1.43
N ILE A 78 1.92 -9.29 -1.80
CA ILE A 78 3.16 -8.93 -2.49
C ILE A 78 4.38 -9.21 -1.60
N LYS A 79 4.32 -8.82 -0.32
CA LYS A 79 5.39 -9.12 0.65
C LYS A 79 5.63 -10.62 0.79
N GLU A 80 4.59 -11.41 0.96
CA GLU A 80 4.69 -12.88 1.03
C GLU A 80 5.35 -13.46 -0.22
N THR A 81 4.94 -13.02 -1.40
CA THR A 81 5.53 -13.45 -2.67
C THR A 81 7.02 -13.12 -2.76
N ILE A 82 7.44 -11.95 -2.25
CA ILE A 82 8.85 -11.55 -2.21
C ILE A 82 9.63 -12.45 -1.26
N VAL A 83 9.14 -12.65 -0.04
CA VAL A 83 9.79 -13.48 0.98
C VAL A 83 9.91 -14.93 0.51
N GLN A 84 8.88 -15.49 -0.11
CA GLN A 84 8.92 -16.83 -0.68
C GLN A 84 10.01 -16.93 -1.76
N ARG A 85 10.07 -15.99 -2.70
CA ARG A 85 11.11 -15.97 -3.75
C ARG A 85 12.52 -15.86 -3.18
N GLN A 86 12.72 -15.06 -2.13
CA GLN A 86 14.02 -14.95 -1.44
C GLN A 86 14.44 -16.28 -0.81
N ARG A 87 13.50 -17.03 -0.20
CA ARG A 87 13.78 -18.36 0.37
C ARG A 87 14.09 -19.40 -0.68
N THR A 88 13.43 -19.37 -1.84
CA THR A 88 13.68 -20.34 -2.92
C THR A 88 14.98 -20.04 -3.70
N SER A 89 15.51 -18.82 -3.60
CA SER A 89 16.74 -18.40 -4.29
C SER A 89 18.00 -18.50 -3.41
N ALA A 90 17.85 -18.96 -2.16
CA ALA A 90 18.93 -19.16 -1.18
C ALA A 90 19.18 -20.66 -0.98
#